data_AF-A0A9W6KBH5-F1
#
_entry.id   AF-A0A9W6KBH5-F1
#
_cell.length_a   1.000
_cell.length_b   1.000
_cell.length_c   1.000
_cell.angle_alpha   90.00
_cell.angle_beta   90.00
_cell.angle_gamma   90.00
#
_symmetry.space_group_name_H-M   'P 1'
#
loop_
_entity.id
_entity.type
_entity.pdbx_description
1 polymer ?
#
loop_
_entity_poly.entity_id
_entity_poly.type
_entity_poly.pdbx_seq_one_letter_code
_entity_poly.pdbx_strand_id
1 'polypeptide(L)'
;MPKTLTRKAPSDFKTLALNVQANASGLSYEGIGPPLNFGQVLDRRQPLPLSETETFQVELANLGVSVRLTLNWQGRDYWVLVRQRRADRGDVVLKLISGYVPAHELNLPLLTAIQEVAEECLLETPEGWLGGRFGDTWLPTPYQSALRYRQSASFSLSPLSGAARPIRCGNLTLIERPRAYVHVPTSSLQLVYDLRLELPKDTKQLSLFHVDEKLEEGKLVARLDRSKPDLYLIPLQQGKPCAELLTLKQGALVPASTRGIFLAESFAPQEGWLVKEERIRWKDWVAQQGLEAKKLQPKVACS
;
A
#
# COMPACT_ATOMS: atom_id res chain seq x y z
N MET A 1 -6.35 4.32 24.73
CA MET A 1 -5.27 5.26 24.36
C MET A 1 -4.33 4.57 23.37
N PRO A 2 -3.80 5.27 22.36
CA PRO A 2 -2.83 4.70 21.43
C PRO A 2 -1.56 4.21 22.15
N LYS A 3 -1.06 3.04 21.79
CA LYS A 3 0.20 2.47 22.31
C LYS A 3 1.35 2.83 21.37
N THR A 4 2.42 3.43 21.89
CA THR A 4 3.65 3.64 21.12
C THR A 4 4.37 2.31 20.93
N LEU A 5 4.71 1.97 19.69
CA LEU A 5 5.41 0.72 19.35
C LEU A 5 6.91 0.94 19.18
N THR A 6 7.31 2.01 18.49
CA THR A 6 8.72 2.36 18.28
C THR A 6 8.93 3.88 18.19
N ARG A 7 10.19 4.29 18.39
CA ARG A 7 10.69 5.64 18.13
C ARG A 7 12.03 5.52 17.40
N LYS A 8 12.07 5.93 16.13
CA LYS A 8 13.27 5.87 15.28
C LYS A 8 13.79 7.26 14.93
N ALA A 9 15.07 7.36 14.58
CA ALA A 9 15.65 8.60 14.08
C ALA A 9 15.22 8.81 12.60
N PRO A 10 14.73 9.99 12.20
CA PRO A 10 14.32 10.25 10.82
C PRO A 10 15.47 10.21 9.81
N SER A 11 16.71 10.30 10.28
CA SER A 11 17.94 10.32 9.47
C SER A 11 18.19 9.04 8.69
N ASP A 12 17.55 7.94 9.09
CA ASP A 12 17.79 6.60 8.53
C ASP A 12 17.18 6.45 7.13
N PHE A 13 16.19 7.30 6.79
CA PHE A 13 15.58 7.28 5.47
C PHE A 13 16.44 8.01 4.43
N LYS A 14 16.84 7.25 3.39
CA LYS A 14 17.53 7.76 2.20
C LYS A 14 17.00 7.08 0.95
N THR A 15 16.57 7.86 -0.04
CA THR A 15 16.17 7.38 -1.38
C THR A 15 16.94 8.11 -2.47
N LEU A 16 16.70 7.81 -3.74
CA LEU A 16 17.34 8.45 -4.89
C LEU A 16 16.29 9.07 -5.81
N ALA A 17 16.65 10.21 -6.42
CA ALA A 17 15.99 10.65 -7.64
C ALA A 17 16.24 9.65 -8.76
N LEU A 18 15.40 9.65 -9.79
CA LEU A 18 15.49 8.67 -10.88
C LEU A 18 15.66 9.35 -12.23
N ASN A 19 16.40 8.73 -13.14
CA ASN A 19 16.20 8.90 -14.57
C ASN A 19 15.30 7.75 -15.05
N VAL A 20 14.18 8.07 -15.71
CA VAL A 20 13.21 7.09 -16.20
C VAL A 20 13.08 7.20 -17.70
N GLN A 21 13.10 6.05 -18.38
CA GLN A 21 12.81 5.94 -19.80
C GLN A 21 11.64 4.98 -20.01
N ALA A 22 10.62 5.44 -20.72
CA ALA A 22 9.41 4.68 -20.99
C ALA A 22 9.17 4.59 -22.50
N ASN A 23 8.60 3.46 -22.94
CA ASN A 23 8.04 3.27 -24.28
C ASN A 23 6.83 2.33 -24.22
N ALA A 24 6.19 2.07 -25.36
CA ALA A 24 5.03 1.18 -25.45
C ALA A 24 5.28 -0.25 -24.88
N SER A 25 6.51 -0.76 -24.97
CA SER A 25 6.84 -2.13 -24.55
C SER A 25 7.23 -2.27 -23.08
N GLY A 26 7.78 -1.22 -22.45
CA GLY A 26 8.30 -1.31 -21.09
C GLY A 26 8.84 0.02 -20.55
N LEU A 27 9.29 -0.01 -19.31
CA LEU A 27 9.85 1.14 -18.60
C LEU A 27 11.14 0.72 -17.88
N SER A 28 12.18 1.54 -17.99
CA SER A 28 13.41 1.41 -17.21
C SER A 28 13.62 2.63 -16.32
N TYR A 29 14.27 2.41 -15.19
CA TYR A 29 14.73 3.49 -14.31
C TYR A 29 16.12 3.21 -13.78
N GLU A 30 16.83 4.28 -13.42
CA GLU A 30 18.13 4.25 -12.74
C GLU A 30 18.17 5.36 -11.70
N GLY A 31 18.85 5.13 -10.58
CA GLY A 31 19.05 6.14 -9.54
C GLY A 31 20.08 7.17 -9.99
N ILE A 32 19.82 8.46 -9.70
CA ILE A 32 20.71 9.57 -10.06
C ILE A 32 21.01 10.46 -8.85
N GLY A 33 22.21 11.05 -8.86
CA GLY A 33 22.64 12.01 -7.85
C GLY A 33 22.89 11.40 -6.45
N PRO A 34 23.08 12.27 -5.44
CA PRO A 34 23.29 11.83 -4.06
C PRO A 34 21.97 11.38 -3.40
N PRO A 35 22.03 10.48 -2.38
CA PRO A 35 20.84 10.08 -1.63
C PRO A 35 20.14 11.25 -0.93
N LEU A 36 18.82 11.30 -1.10
CA LEU A 36 17.93 12.34 -0.59
C LEU A 36 17.28 11.89 0.73
N ASN A 37 17.19 12.80 1.70
CA ASN A 37 16.33 12.62 2.87
C ASN A 37 14.86 12.96 2.55
N PHE A 38 13.97 12.74 3.52
CA PHE A 38 12.53 12.96 3.33
C PHE A 38 12.17 14.40 2.92
N GLY A 39 12.75 15.41 3.55
CA GLY A 39 12.51 16.81 3.21
C GLY A 39 12.92 17.15 1.78
N GLN A 40 14.12 16.71 1.37
CA GLN A 40 14.65 16.92 0.03
C GLN A 40 13.79 16.23 -1.05
N VAL A 41 13.23 15.06 -0.75
CA VAL A 41 12.28 14.39 -1.63
C VAL A 41 11.03 15.24 -1.79
N LEU A 42 10.43 15.71 -0.69
CA LEU A 42 9.22 16.55 -0.76
C LEU A 42 9.44 17.82 -1.57
N ASP A 43 10.58 18.49 -1.41
CA ASP A 43 10.91 19.69 -2.20
C ASP A 43 10.99 19.39 -3.70
N ARG A 44 11.52 18.22 -4.07
CA ARG A 44 11.66 17.77 -5.48
C ARG A 44 10.35 17.29 -6.10
N ARG A 45 9.35 16.90 -5.30
CA ARG A 45 8.02 16.45 -5.78
C ARG A 45 7.22 17.64 -6.32
N GLN A 46 7.44 17.94 -7.58
CA GLN A 46 6.77 19.00 -8.32
C GLN A 46 6.05 18.43 -9.55
N PRO A 47 4.92 19.03 -10.00
CA PRO A 47 4.22 18.57 -11.19
C PRO A 47 5.12 18.54 -12.44
N LEU A 48 4.97 17.49 -13.26
CA LEU A 48 5.68 17.36 -14.53
C LEU A 48 4.81 17.78 -15.73
N PRO A 49 5.32 18.59 -16.66
CA PRO A 49 4.60 18.93 -17.89
C PRO A 49 4.77 17.84 -18.96
N LEU A 50 4.36 16.59 -18.67
CA LEU A 50 4.39 15.48 -19.63
C LEU A 50 3.08 15.44 -20.45
N SER A 51 3.20 15.57 -21.77
CA SER A 51 2.09 15.38 -22.72
C SER A 51 2.03 13.97 -23.28
N GLU A 52 3.18 13.36 -23.59
CA GLU A 52 3.27 11.99 -24.11
C GLU A 52 3.13 10.97 -22.99
N THR A 53 2.17 10.05 -23.15
CA THR A 53 1.78 9.10 -22.10
C THR A 53 2.49 7.75 -22.20
N GLU A 54 2.97 7.39 -23.39
CA GLU A 54 3.57 6.08 -23.66
C GLU A 54 5.09 6.11 -23.81
N THR A 55 5.65 7.20 -24.32
CA THR A 55 7.09 7.31 -24.61
C THR A 55 7.65 8.63 -24.10
N PHE A 56 8.60 8.55 -23.16
CA PHE A 56 9.27 9.72 -22.60
C PHE A 56 10.57 9.32 -21.92
N GLN A 57 11.43 10.32 -21.70
CA GLN A 57 12.55 10.23 -20.79
C GLN A 57 12.51 11.44 -19.86
N VAL A 58 12.58 11.20 -18.55
CA VAL A 58 12.36 12.25 -17.54
C VAL A 58 13.08 11.93 -16.24
N GLU A 59 13.49 12.98 -15.52
CA GLU A 59 13.93 12.85 -14.14
C GLU A 59 12.75 12.90 -13.17
N LEU A 60 12.72 11.97 -12.23
CA LEU A 60 11.69 11.85 -11.20
C LEU A 60 12.28 12.07 -9.81
N ALA A 61 11.43 12.51 -8.87
CA ALA A 61 11.80 12.81 -7.50
C ALA A 61 12.22 11.57 -6.71
N ASN A 62 11.53 10.44 -6.90
CA ASN A 62 11.74 9.22 -6.12
C ASN A 62 11.08 7.99 -6.78
N LEU A 63 11.46 6.81 -6.27
CA LEU A 63 10.73 5.55 -6.43
C LEU A 63 9.84 5.29 -5.22
N GLY A 64 8.57 5.00 -5.47
CA GLY A 64 7.62 4.49 -4.48
C GLY A 64 7.19 3.08 -4.82
N VAL A 65 6.81 2.32 -3.80
CA VAL A 65 6.24 0.98 -3.95
C VAL A 65 4.93 0.88 -3.19
N SER A 66 3.99 0.13 -3.74
CA SER A 66 2.68 -0.15 -3.16
C SER A 66 2.35 -1.62 -3.32
N VAL A 67 1.53 -2.16 -2.40
CA VAL A 67 1.05 -3.54 -2.44
C VAL A 67 -0.46 -3.56 -2.57
N ARG A 68 -0.95 -4.11 -3.67
CA ARG A 68 -2.33 -4.60 -3.76
C ARG A 68 -2.38 -5.96 -3.06
N LEU A 69 -2.77 -5.92 -1.79
CA LEU A 69 -2.77 -7.10 -0.93
C LEU A 69 -4.15 -7.74 -0.92
N THR A 70 -4.22 -9.00 -1.37
CA THR A 70 -5.45 -9.81 -1.35
C THR A 70 -5.43 -10.74 -0.15
N LEU A 71 -6.26 -10.46 0.84
CA LEU A 71 -6.49 -11.28 2.02
C LEU A 71 -7.63 -12.27 1.76
N ASN A 72 -7.40 -13.56 2.03
CA ASN A 72 -8.50 -14.52 2.15
C ASN A 72 -8.98 -14.61 3.61
N TRP A 73 -10.25 -14.30 3.85
CA TRP A 73 -10.88 -14.44 5.17
C TRP A 73 -12.25 -15.09 5.03
N GLN A 74 -12.47 -16.17 5.79
CA GLN A 74 -13.74 -16.92 5.81
C GLN A 74 -14.23 -17.31 4.40
N GLY A 75 -13.32 -17.74 3.52
CA GLY A 75 -13.65 -18.22 2.18
C GLY A 75 -13.95 -17.11 1.16
N ARG A 76 -13.69 -15.83 1.49
CA ARG A 76 -13.83 -14.70 0.57
C ARG A 76 -12.52 -13.90 0.51
N ASP A 77 -12.21 -13.38 -0.67
CA ASP A 77 -11.06 -12.52 -0.88
C ASP A 77 -11.42 -11.04 -0.67
N TYR A 78 -10.45 -10.27 -0.18
CA TYR A 78 -10.57 -8.84 0.08
C TYR A 78 -9.30 -8.11 -0.31
N TRP A 79 -9.40 -6.95 -0.96
CA TRP A 79 -8.29 -6.02 -0.99
C TRP A 79 -8.16 -5.30 0.34
N VAL A 80 -6.94 -5.23 0.85
CA VAL A 80 -6.59 -4.48 2.07
C VAL A 80 -6.20 -3.06 1.70
N LEU A 81 -6.83 -2.09 2.36
CA LEU A 81 -6.51 -0.66 2.22
C LEU A 81 -6.22 -0.08 3.61
N VAL A 82 -5.34 0.91 3.66
CA VAL A 82 -5.01 1.63 4.88
C VAL A 82 -5.39 3.10 4.74
N ARG A 83 -5.80 3.73 5.85
CA ARG A 83 -6.10 5.15 5.86
C ARG A 83 -4.83 5.96 6.07
N GLN A 84 -4.63 6.94 5.20
CA GLN A 84 -3.57 7.93 5.34
C GLN A 84 -4.17 9.32 5.50
N ARG A 85 -3.61 10.10 6.43
CA ARG A 85 -3.83 11.54 6.51
C ARG A 85 -2.61 12.25 5.93
N ARG A 86 -2.77 12.95 4.83
CA ARG A 86 -1.69 13.64 4.12
C ARG A 86 -1.65 15.09 4.59
N ALA A 87 -0.75 15.39 5.51
CA ALA A 87 -0.65 16.72 6.12
C ALA A 87 -0.24 17.78 5.09
N ASP A 88 0.64 17.42 4.17
CA ASP A 88 1.10 18.23 3.02
C ASP A 88 -0.04 18.65 2.09
N ARG A 89 -1.14 17.89 2.05
CA ARG A 89 -2.31 18.16 1.17
C ARG A 89 -3.59 18.51 1.91
N GLY A 90 -3.59 18.44 3.24
CA GLY A 90 -4.75 18.71 4.07
C GLY A 90 -5.91 17.72 3.87
N ASP A 91 -5.64 16.48 3.47
CA ASP A 91 -6.69 15.51 3.16
C ASP A 91 -6.49 14.11 3.76
N VAL A 92 -7.49 13.24 3.54
CA VAL A 92 -7.50 11.85 3.98
C VAL A 92 -7.91 10.97 2.82
N VAL A 93 -7.14 9.92 2.58
CA VAL A 93 -7.39 8.93 1.54
C VAL A 93 -7.31 7.51 2.11
N LEU A 94 -7.96 6.56 1.44
CA LEU A 94 -7.61 5.15 1.57
C LEU A 94 -6.59 4.81 0.48
N LYS A 95 -5.46 4.24 0.87
CA LYS A 95 -4.36 3.86 -0.01
C LYS A 95 -4.08 2.36 0.09
N LEU A 96 -3.31 1.87 -0.87
CA LEU A 96 -2.58 0.61 -0.70
C LEU A 96 -1.50 0.78 0.37
N ILE A 97 -1.07 -0.32 0.99
CA ILE A 97 0.15 -0.32 1.81
C ILE A 97 1.31 0.12 0.93
N SER A 98 2.06 1.13 1.36
CA SER A 98 3.02 1.77 0.47
C SER A 98 4.13 2.52 1.21
N GLY A 99 5.31 2.51 0.59
CA GLY A 99 6.52 3.12 1.11
C GLY A 99 7.43 3.68 0.02
N TYR A 100 8.45 4.41 0.43
CA TYR A 100 9.51 4.87 -0.45
C TYR A 100 10.62 3.82 -0.52
N VAL A 101 11.13 3.55 -1.72
CA VAL A 101 12.22 2.58 -1.88
C VAL A 101 13.55 3.20 -1.41
N PRO A 102 14.25 2.60 -0.45
CA PRO A 102 15.56 3.08 -0.02
C PRO A 102 16.59 3.01 -1.14
N ALA A 103 17.58 3.91 -1.09
CA ALA A 103 18.64 4.01 -2.11
C ALA A 103 19.40 2.69 -2.31
N HIS A 104 19.61 1.92 -1.24
CA HIS A 104 20.32 0.64 -1.26
C HIS A 104 19.44 -0.55 -1.69
N GLU A 105 18.12 -0.37 -1.79
CA GLU A 105 17.16 -1.39 -2.25
C GLU A 105 16.59 -1.04 -3.63
N LEU A 106 17.17 -0.06 -4.34
CA LEU A 106 16.60 0.45 -5.59
C LEU A 106 16.45 -0.63 -6.67
N ASN A 107 17.32 -1.65 -6.67
CA ASN A 107 17.24 -2.82 -7.55
C ASN A 107 16.38 -3.97 -6.99
N LEU A 108 15.89 -3.86 -5.76
CA LEU A 108 15.09 -4.86 -5.03
C LEU A 108 13.78 -4.29 -4.44
N PRO A 109 12.97 -3.52 -5.19
CA PRO A 109 11.78 -2.86 -4.64
C PRO A 109 10.71 -3.81 -4.08
N LEU A 110 10.69 -5.08 -4.48
CA LEU A 110 9.82 -6.10 -3.87
C LEU A 110 10.14 -6.30 -2.38
N LEU A 111 11.42 -6.21 -1.99
CA LEU A 111 11.84 -6.35 -0.60
C LEU A 111 11.23 -5.23 0.25
N THR A 112 11.31 -3.98 -0.21
CA THR A 112 10.63 -2.86 0.44
C THR A 112 9.12 -3.14 0.54
N ALA A 113 8.50 -3.59 -0.55
CA ALA A 113 7.06 -3.85 -0.60
C ALA A 113 6.58 -4.86 0.48
N ILE A 114 7.30 -5.97 0.66
CA ILE A 114 6.94 -6.99 1.66
C ILE A 114 7.28 -6.56 3.09
N GLN A 115 8.29 -5.71 3.28
CA GLN A 115 8.58 -5.11 4.58
C GLN A 115 7.46 -4.15 4.99
N GLU A 116 6.98 -3.30 4.07
CA GLU A 116 5.84 -2.41 4.31
C GLU A 116 4.59 -3.18 4.73
N VAL A 117 4.32 -4.36 4.16
CA VAL A 117 3.22 -5.22 4.63
C VAL A 117 3.43 -5.66 6.10
N ALA A 118 4.64 -6.03 6.49
CA ALA A 118 4.95 -6.44 7.87
C ALA A 118 4.92 -5.26 8.86
N GLU A 119 5.20 -4.04 8.40
CA GLU A 119 5.22 -2.82 9.21
C GLU A 119 3.84 -2.15 9.34
N GLU A 120 3.10 -2.02 8.23
CA GLU A 120 1.83 -1.30 8.19
C GLU A 120 0.61 -2.20 8.46
N CYS A 121 0.66 -3.50 8.14
CA CYS A 121 -0.50 -4.42 8.29
C CYS A 121 -0.29 -5.39 9.45
N LEU A 122 -0.86 -5.06 10.62
CA LEU A 122 -0.75 -5.91 11.81
C LEU A 122 -1.96 -6.82 11.97
N LEU A 123 -1.68 -8.11 12.16
CA LEU A 123 -2.66 -9.18 12.28
C LEU A 123 -2.66 -9.74 13.71
N GLU A 124 -3.74 -9.48 14.43
CA GLU A 124 -3.91 -9.93 15.81
C GLU A 124 -4.86 -11.13 15.90
N THR A 125 -4.43 -12.17 16.62
CA THR A 125 -5.26 -13.30 17.06
C THR A 125 -5.32 -13.34 18.60
N PRO A 126 -6.22 -14.13 19.21
CA PRO A 126 -6.28 -14.29 20.67
C PRO A 126 -4.95 -14.73 21.31
N GLU A 127 -4.13 -15.48 20.58
CA GLU A 127 -2.85 -16.03 21.04
C GLU A 127 -1.67 -15.07 20.85
N GLY A 128 -1.84 -13.97 20.10
CA GLY A 128 -0.82 -12.98 19.84
C GLY A 128 -0.81 -12.46 18.40
N TRP A 129 0.28 -11.80 18.02
CA TRP A 129 0.44 -11.20 16.69
C TRP A 129 1.07 -12.19 15.71
N LEU A 130 0.60 -12.21 14.47
CA LEU A 130 1.20 -13.04 13.43
C LEU A 130 2.42 -12.33 12.84
N GLY A 131 3.56 -13.03 12.83
CA GLY A 131 4.67 -12.68 11.95
C GLY A 131 4.39 -13.14 10.53
N GLY A 132 5.21 -12.70 9.57
CA GLY A 132 5.01 -12.99 8.15
C GLY A 132 6.17 -13.75 7.52
N ARG A 133 5.88 -14.39 6.39
CA ARG A 133 6.87 -14.96 5.48
C ARG A 133 6.56 -14.58 4.04
N PHE A 134 7.57 -14.51 3.20
CA PHE A 134 7.43 -14.47 1.74
C PHE A 134 8.17 -15.68 1.16
N GLY A 135 7.41 -16.64 0.62
CA GLY A 135 7.94 -17.98 0.38
C GLY A 135 8.55 -18.57 1.66
N ASP A 136 9.79 -19.04 1.59
CA ASP A 136 10.51 -19.59 2.74
C ASP A 136 11.22 -18.53 3.60
N THR A 137 11.20 -17.26 3.22
CA THR A 137 11.93 -16.19 3.92
C THR A 137 11.05 -15.54 4.98
N TRP A 138 11.59 -15.39 6.20
CA TRP A 138 10.90 -14.66 7.27
C TRP A 138 10.92 -13.15 7.02
N LEU A 139 9.76 -12.52 7.18
CA LEU A 139 9.66 -11.06 7.20
C LEU A 139 10.10 -10.52 8.57
N PRO A 140 10.55 -9.26 8.64
CA PRO A 140 10.88 -8.64 9.92
C PRO A 140 9.66 -8.59 10.85
N THR A 141 9.94 -8.60 12.16
CA THR A 141 8.96 -8.34 13.22
C THR A 141 9.25 -6.98 13.85
N PRO A 142 8.91 -5.87 13.16
CA PRO A 142 9.39 -4.51 13.44
C PRO A 142 9.07 -4.02 14.86
N TYR A 143 8.05 -4.62 15.49
CA TYR A 143 7.57 -4.24 16.81
C TYR A 143 7.77 -5.34 17.86
N GLN A 144 8.71 -6.27 17.67
CA GLN A 144 8.93 -7.40 18.58
C GLN A 144 9.19 -6.98 20.05
N SER A 145 9.79 -5.81 20.25
CA SER A 145 10.01 -5.22 21.58
C SER A 145 8.71 -4.79 22.28
N ALA A 146 7.64 -4.52 21.53
CA ALA A 146 6.37 -4.01 22.04
C ALA A 146 5.18 -4.97 21.87
N LEU A 147 5.27 -5.91 20.93
CA LEU A 147 4.22 -6.86 20.56
C LEU A 147 4.70 -8.30 20.71
N ARG A 148 3.86 -9.17 21.27
CA ARG A 148 4.14 -10.60 21.40
C ARG A 148 3.75 -11.32 20.11
N TYR A 149 4.73 -11.56 19.25
CA TYR A 149 4.55 -12.37 18.04
C TYR A 149 4.48 -13.87 18.36
N ARG A 150 3.59 -14.58 17.66
CA ARG A 150 3.47 -16.03 17.73
C ARG A 150 4.69 -16.68 17.05
N GLN A 151 5.31 -17.64 17.73
CA GLN A 151 6.47 -18.37 17.18
C GLN A 151 6.07 -19.55 16.29
N SER A 152 4.91 -20.15 16.56
CA SER A 152 4.43 -21.37 15.88
C SER A 152 3.51 -21.11 14.70
N ALA A 153 3.17 -19.85 14.41
CA ALA A 153 2.23 -19.49 13.35
C ALA A 153 2.60 -18.16 12.70
N SER A 154 2.48 -18.11 11.38
CA SER A 154 2.79 -16.94 10.56
C SER A 154 1.81 -16.83 9.39
N PHE A 155 1.55 -15.61 8.93
CA PHE A 155 0.94 -15.44 7.61
C PHE A 155 1.97 -15.69 6.51
N SER A 156 1.50 -16.04 5.32
CA SER A 156 2.33 -16.21 4.13
C SER A 156 1.95 -15.18 3.09
N LEU A 157 2.95 -14.56 2.48
CA LEU A 157 2.82 -13.73 1.30
C LEU A 157 3.30 -14.50 0.08
N SER A 158 2.52 -14.42 -0.99
CA SER A 158 2.90 -14.96 -2.30
C SER A 158 2.49 -14.01 -3.43
N PRO A 159 3.19 -14.02 -4.56
CA PRO A 159 2.75 -13.28 -5.74
C PRO A 159 1.39 -13.78 -6.23
N LEU A 160 0.48 -12.86 -6.54
CA LEU A 160 -0.85 -13.21 -7.04
C LEU A 160 -0.94 -13.03 -8.56
N SER A 161 -0.45 -11.91 -9.08
CA SER A 161 -0.42 -11.63 -10.51
C SER A 161 0.71 -10.67 -10.87
N GLY A 162 1.02 -10.57 -12.16
CA GLY A 162 2.04 -9.67 -12.68
C GLY A 162 1.56 -8.93 -13.91
N ALA A 163 2.09 -7.72 -14.12
CA ALA A 163 1.84 -6.91 -15.30
C ALA A 163 2.53 -7.49 -16.54
N ALA A 164 1.95 -7.22 -17.72
CA ALA A 164 2.50 -7.66 -18.99
C ALA A 164 3.75 -6.87 -19.42
N ARG A 165 3.77 -5.55 -19.15
CA ARG A 165 4.87 -4.66 -19.55
C ARG A 165 6.03 -4.80 -18.56
N PRO A 166 7.24 -5.25 -18.99
CA PRO A 166 8.39 -5.37 -18.11
C PRO A 166 8.87 -4.03 -17.58
N ILE A 167 9.31 -4.05 -16.33
CA ILE A 167 9.96 -2.92 -15.66
C ILE A 167 11.39 -3.30 -15.34
N ARG A 168 12.35 -2.40 -15.61
CA ARG A 168 13.78 -2.64 -15.38
C ARG A 168 14.42 -1.60 -14.47
N CYS A 169 15.31 -2.04 -13.59
CA CYS A 169 16.28 -1.19 -12.92
C CYS A 169 17.63 -1.36 -13.64
N GLY A 170 18.01 -0.39 -14.48
CA GLY A 170 19.09 -0.56 -15.45
C GLY A 170 18.86 -1.80 -16.33
N ASN A 171 19.78 -2.77 -16.26
CA ASN A 171 19.69 -4.02 -17.02
C ASN A 171 18.88 -5.14 -16.32
N LEU A 172 18.49 -4.96 -15.05
CA LEU A 172 17.78 -5.97 -14.27
C LEU A 172 16.27 -5.85 -14.50
N THR A 173 15.62 -6.91 -15.00
CA THR A 173 14.15 -6.96 -15.05
C THR A 173 13.60 -7.33 -13.68
N LEU A 174 12.65 -6.53 -13.18
CA LEU A 174 12.07 -6.74 -11.86
C LEU A 174 11.23 -8.02 -11.81
N ILE A 175 11.45 -8.82 -10.77
CA ILE A 175 10.68 -10.03 -10.47
C ILE A 175 9.27 -9.67 -9.98
N GLU A 176 8.35 -10.63 -10.08
CA GLU A 176 6.90 -10.47 -9.82
C GLU A 176 6.19 -9.41 -10.67
N ARG A 177 6.90 -8.84 -11.65
CA ARG A 177 6.38 -7.99 -12.73
C ARG A 177 5.39 -6.94 -12.20
N PRO A 178 5.84 -5.97 -11.38
CA PRO A 178 4.95 -4.96 -10.84
C PRO A 178 4.30 -4.15 -11.97
N ARG A 179 3.08 -3.65 -11.74
CA ARG A 179 2.54 -2.55 -12.55
C ARG A 179 3.32 -1.29 -12.21
N ALA A 180 3.57 -0.42 -13.18
CA ALA A 180 4.20 0.87 -12.96
C ALA A 180 3.35 2.03 -13.48
N TYR A 181 3.51 3.19 -12.84
CA TYR A 181 3.05 4.48 -13.35
C TYR A 181 3.91 5.63 -12.83
N VAL A 182 3.99 6.71 -13.60
CA VAL A 182 4.50 8.01 -13.18
C VAL A 182 3.33 8.83 -12.68
N HIS A 183 3.38 9.21 -11.40
CA HIS A 183 2.43 10.13 -10.82
C HIS A 183 2.84 11.56 -11.14
N VAL A 184 2.16 12.16 -12.10
CA VAL A 184 2.50 13.45 -12.70
C VAL A 184 2.52 14.58 -11.67
N PRO A 185 1.53 14.71 -10.74
CA PRO A 185 1.53 15.80 -9.76
C PRO A 185 2.75 15.82 -8.83
N THR A 186 3.45 14.69 -8.65
CA THR A 186 4.55 14.60 -7.68
C THR A 186 5.86 14.16 -8.28
N SER A 187 5.95 14.09 -9.61
CA SER A 187 7.12 13.58 -10.32
C SER A 187 7.65 12.26 -9.74
N SER A 188 6.80 11.31 -9.34
CA SER A 188 7.25 10.05 -8.69
C SER A 188 6.97 8.84 -9.58
N LEU A 189 7.91 7.89 -9.65
CA LEU A 189 7.63 6.55 -10.19
C LEU A 189 7.01 5.70 -9.09
N GLN A 190 5.93 4.99 -9.39
CA GLN A 190 5.23 4.10 -8.47
C GLN A 190 5.19 2.69 -9.05
N LEU A 191 5.60 1.71 -8.24
CA LEU A 191 5.47 0.29 -8.52
C LEU A 191 4.35 -0.30 -7.68
N VAL A 192 3.49 -1.12 -8.27
CA VAL A 192 2.40 -1.82 -7.58
C VAL A 192 2.59 -3.32 -7.75
N TYR A 193 2.90 -3.99 -6.64
CA TYR A 193 2.96 -5.45 -6.55
C TYR A 193 1.60 -6.01 -6.16
N ASP A 194 1.21 -7.12 -6.78
CA ASP A 194 -0.03 -7.83 -6.44
C ASP A 194 0.29 -9.09 -5.65
N LEU A 195 -0.05 -9.08 -4.37
CA LEU A 195 0.32 -10.13 -3.44
C LEU A 195 -0.92 -10.74 -2.79
N ARG A 196 -0.83 -12.03 -2.47
CA ARG A 196 -1.80 -12.73 -1.65
C ARG A 196 -1.28 -12.83 -0.22
N LEU A 197 -2.14 -12.57 0.76
CA LEU A 197 -1.91 -12.86 2.16
C LEU A 197 -2.76 -14.07 2.56
N GLU A 198 -2.08 -15.16 2.91
CA GLU A 198 -2.68 -16.38 3.44
C GLU A 198 -2.45 -16.49 4.95
N LEU A 199 -3.51 -16.81 5.67
CA LEU A 199 -3.50 -16.97 7.12
C LEU A 199 -3.28 -18.44 7.50
N PRO A 200 -2.74 -18.73 8.70
CA PRO A 200 -2.83 -20.06 9.29
C PRO A 200 -4.27 -20.59 9.30
N LYS A 201 -4.46 -21.87 8.97
CA LYS A 201 -5.80 -22.50 8.84
C LYS A 201 -6.64 -22.42 10.11
N ASP A 202 -5.99 -22.38 11.27
CA ASP A 202 -6.58 -22.31 12.60
C ASP A 202 -6.86 -20.87 13.08
N THR A 203 -6.62 -19.86 12.24
CA THR A 203 -6.82 -18.45 12.61
C THR A 203 -8.29 -18.17 12.95
N LYS A 204 -8.54 -17.71 14.18
CA LYS A 204 -9.85 -17.31 14.69
C LYS A 204 -9.80 -15.90 15.25
N GLN A 205 -10.96 -15.23 15.26
CA GLN A 205 -11.14 -13.90 15.85
C GLN A 205 -10.11 -12.85 15.39
N LEU A 206 -9.71 -12.92 14.12
CA LEU A 206 -8.72 -12.01 13.54
C LEU A 206 -9.15 -10.55 13.67
N SER A 207 -8.22 -9.70 14.10
CA SER A 207 -8.35 -8.25 14.01
C SER A 207 -7.21 -7.69 13.17
N LEU A 208 -7.52 -6.70 12.34
CA LEU A 208 -6.54 -6.04 11.48
C LEU A 208 -6.32 -4.61 11.98
N PHE A 209 -5.07 -4.20 12.07
CA PHE A 209 -4.70 -2.85 12.48
C PHE A 209 -3.67 -2.28 11.52
N HIS A 210 -3.86 -1.02 11.17
CA HIS A 210 -2.87 -0.22 10.50
C HIS A 210 -1.96 0.46 11.52
N VAL A 211 -0.67 0.47 11.25
CA VAL A 211 0.31 1.29 11.96
C VAL A 211 1.04 2.15 10.95
N ASP A 212 1.13 3.44 11.25
CA ASP A 212 1.79 4.44 10.42
C ASP A 212 2.86 5.14 11.26
N GLU A 213 4.02 5.41 10.67
CA GLU A 213 5.08 6.18 11.30
C GLU A 213 4.87 7.67 11.07
N LYS A 214 4.80 8.44 12.17
CA LYS A 214 4.61 9.89 12.10
C LYS A 214 5.79 10.61 12.68
N LEU A 215 6.20 11.69 12.01
CA LEU A 215 7.22 12.59 12.55
C LEU A 215 6.61 13.41 13.70
N GLU A 216 7.05 13.12 14.92
CA GLU A 216 6.65 13.82 16.14
C GLU A 216 7.91 14.23 16.91
N GLU A 217 8.06 15.53 17.21
CA GLU A 217 9.20 16.06 17.98
C GLU A 217 10.57 15.61 17.41
N GLY A 218 10.68 15.55 16.08
CA GLY A 218 11.91 15.14 15.39
C GLY A 218 12.21 13.63 15.43
N LYS A 219 11.24 12.79 15.83
CA LYS A 219 11.36 11.32 15.81
C LYS A 219 10.24 10.70 14.99
N LEU A 220 10.53 9.60 14.30
CA LEU A 220 9.50 8.78 13.69
C LEU A 220 8.87 7.90 14.77
N VAL A 221 7.58 8.07 15.01
CA VAL A 221 6.83 7.39 16.08
C VAL A 221 5.73 6.55 15.45
N ALA A 222 5.76 5.24 15.68
CA ALA A 222 4.70 4.32 15.29
C ALA A 222 3.75 4.11 16.47
N ARG A 223 2.43 4.24 16.24
CA ARG A 223 1.40 4.02 17.28
C ARG A 223 0.32 3.07 16.81
N LEU A 224 -0.05 2.14 17.71
CA LEU A 224 -1.19 1.26 17.55
C LEU A 224 -2.41 1.85 18.28
N ASP A 225 -3.48 2.18 17.54
CA ASP A 225 -4.76 2.59 18.11
C ASP A 225 -5.85 1.54 17.84
N ARG A 226 -6.17 0.73 18.85
CA ARG A 226 -7.22 -0.29 18.75
C ARG A 226 -8.64 0.27 18.59
N SER A 227 -8.83 1.55 18.91
CA SER A 227 -10.12 2.23 18.72
C SER A 227 -10.31 2.73 17.28
N LYS A 228 -9.21 2.88 16.54
CA LYS A 228 -9.17 3.34 15.14
C LYS A 228 -8.25 2.42 14.35
N PRO A 229 -8.76 1.27 13.89
CA PRO A 229 -7.93 0.28 13.21
C PRO A 229 -7.34 0.83 11.91
N ASP A 230 -7.97 1.84 11.30
CA ASP A 230 -7.50 2.54 10.09
C ASP A 230 -7.11 1.61 8.93
N LEU A 231 -7.66 0.39 8.94
CA LEU A 231 -7.51 -0.65 7.93
C LEU A 231 -8.90 -1.08 7.46
N TYR A 232 -9.06 -1.12 6.14
CA TYR A 232 -10.32 -1.33 5.44
C TYR A 232 -10.18 -2.46 4.44
N LEU A 233 -11.33 -3.08 4.12
CA LEU A 233 -11.43 -4.21 3.22
C LEU A 233 -12.42 -3.88 2.11
N ILE A 234 -12.00 -4.07 0.86
CA ILE A 234 -12.89 -4.10 -0.30
C ILE A 234 -13.11 -5.57 -0.67
N PRO A 235 -14.32 -6.11 -0.52
CA PRO A 235 -14.59 -7.49 -0.87
C PRO A 235 -14.40 -7.74 -2.37
N LEU A 236 -13.93 -8.92 -2.73
CA LEU A 236 -13.82 -9.37 -4.10
C LEU A 236 -14.90 -10.42 -4.41
N GLN A 237 -15.32 -10.44 -5.66
CA GLN A 237 -16.14 -11.49 -6.26
C GLN A 237 -15.49 -11.89 -7.58
N GLN A 238 -15.02 -13.15 -7.67
CA GLN A 238 -14.29 -13.66 -8.84
C GLN A 238 -13.09 -12.74 -9.22
N GLY A 239 -12.34 -12.28 -8.22
CA GLY A 239 -11.19 -11.39 -8.40
C GLY A 239 -11.53 -9.94 -8.70
N LYS A 240 -12.81 -9.57 -8.87
CA LYS A 240 -13.25 -8.20 -9.11
C LYS A 240 -13.71 -7.52 -7.82
N PRO A 241 -13.37 -6.24 -7.58
CA PRO A 241 -13.83 -5.53 -6.39
C PRO A 241 -15.35 -5.36 -6.37
N CYS A 242 -15.94 -5.32 -5.18
CA CYS A 242 -17.33 -4.94 -4.95
C CYS A 242 -17.42 -3.49 -4.47
N ALA A 243 -18.58 -2.85 -4.67
CA ALA A 243 -18.86 -1.50 -4.18
C ALA A 243 -19.20 -1.46 -2.68
N GLU A 244 -18.43 -2.17 -1.87
CA GLU A 244 -18.60 -2.32 -0.41
C GLU A 244 -17.27 -2.01 0.28
N LEU A 245 -17.35 -1.38 1.46
CA LEU A 245 -16.18 -1.11 2.31
C LEU A 245 -16.45 -1.67 3.70
N LEU A 246 -15.53 -2.50 4.20
CA LEU A 246 -15.66 -3.20 5.47
C LEU A 246 -14.44 -2.93 6.37
N THR A 247 -14.57 -3.27 7.64
CA THR A 247 -13.46 -3.42 8.61
C THR A 247 -13.56 -4.78 9.27
N LEU A 248 -12.45 -5.34 9.73
CA LEU A 248 -12.40 -6.64 10.40
C LEU A 248 -11.95 -6.48 11.86
N LYS A 249 -12.83 -6.87 12.79
CA LYS A 249 -12.54 -6.83 14.23
C LYS A 249 -13.05 -8.09 14.91
N GLN A 250 -12.18 -8.76 15.64
CA GLN A 250 -12.49 -9.98 16.40
C GLN A 250 -13.19 -11.04 15.53
N GLY A 251 -12.78 -11.15 14.26
CA GLY A 251 -13.32 -12.06 13.27
C GLY A 251 -14.64 -11.62 12.61
N ALA A 252 -15.24 -10.51 13.04
CA ALA A 252 -16.46 -9.96 12.48
C ALA A 252 -16.18 -8.87 11.45
N LEU A 253 -16.81 -8.99 10.28
CA LEU A 253 -16.82 -7.96 9.24
C LEU A 253 -17.89 -6.93 9.53
N VAL A 254 -17.51 -5.66 9.60
CA VAL A 254 -18.41 -4.54 9.89
C VAL A 254 -18.38 -3.54 8.74
N PRO A 255 -19.54 -3.12 8.19
CA PRO A 255 -19.60 -2.08 7.18
C PRO A 255 -18.97 -0.76 7.63
N ALA A 256 -18.18 -0.14 6.75
CA ALA A 256 -17.64 1.19 6.91
C ALA A 256 -18.35 2.17 5.97
N SER A 257 -18.49 3.42 6.42
CA SER A 257 -19.05 4.48 5.57
C SER A 257 -18.14 4.77 4.39
N THR A 258 -18.74 4.82 3.19
CA THR A 258 -18.09 5.24 1.94
C THR A 258 -18.33 6.72 1.63
N ARG A 259 -19.15 7.41 2.45
CA ARG A 259 -19.49 8.83 2.24
C ARG A 259 -18.25 9.70 2.45
N GLY A 260 -17.93 10.51 1.45
CA GLY A 260 -16.80 11.45 1.50
C GLY A 260 -15.43 10.77 1.44
N ILE A 261 -15.38 9.47 1.14
CA ILE A 261 -14.11 8.75 1.00
C ILE A 261 -13.47 9.08 -0.35
N PHE A 262 -12.16 9.32 -0.29
CA PHE A 262 -11.27 9.36 -1.44
C PHE A 262 -10.32 8.17 -1.39
N LEU A 263 -10.02 7.61 -2.55
CA LEU A 263 -8.96 6.64 -2.76
C LEU A 263 -7.73 7.37 -3.30
N ALA A 264 -6.54 6.88 -2.97
CA ALA A 264 -5.27 7.42 -3.45
C ALA A 264 -5.12 7.31 -4.99
N GLU A 265 -4.09 7.96 -5.53
CA GLU A 265 -3.77 8.00 -6.96
C GLU A 265 -3.62 6.62 -7.61
N SER A 266 -3.22 5.59 -6.85
CA SER A 266 -3.11 4.22 -7.34
C SER A 266 -4.43 3.63 -7.85
N PHE A 267 -5.57 4.22 -7.46
CA PHE A 267 -6.92 3.85 -7.90
C PHE A 267 -7.47 4.75 -9.00
N ALA A 268 -6.78 5.86 -9.31
CA ALA A 268 -7.18 6.75 -10.38
C ALA A 268 -6.94 6.12 -11.77
N PRO A 269 -7.58 6.65 -12.82
CA PRO A 269 -7.28 6.25 -14.19
C PRO A 269 -5.79 6.38 -14.50
N GLN A 270 -5.24 5.38 -15.17
CA GLN A 270 -3.91 5.44 -15.75
C GLN A 270 -4.05 5.52 -17.26
N GLU A 271 -3.37 6.49 -17.86
CA GLU A 271 -3.27 6.69 -19.31
C GLU A 271 -1.82 6.42 -19.74
N GLY A 272 -1.60 5.35 -20.49
CA GLY A 272 -0.24 4.85 -20.78
C GLY A 272 0.51 4.54 -19.49
N TRP A 273 1.59 5.28 -19.22
CA TRP A 273 2.34 5.22 -17.96
C TRP A 273 1.94 6.28 -16.95
N LEU A 274 1.04 7.21 -17.27
CA LEU A 274 0.79 8.39 -16.44
C LEU A 274 -0.47 8.25 -15.59
N VAL A 275 -0.38 8.71 -14.35
CA VAL A 275 -1.53 9.03 -13.50
C VAL A 275 -1.48 10.52 -13.19
N LYS A 276 -2.55 11.25 -13.55
CA LYS A 276 -2.60 12.72 -13.49
C LYS A 276 -3.35 13.21 -12.24
N GLU A 277 -4.13 12.34 -11.63
CA GLU A 277 -5.03 12.64 -10.53
C GLU A 277 -4.40 12.24 -9.19
N GLU A 278 -4.47 13.14 -8.22
CA GLU A 278 -3.91 12.90 -6.88
C GLU A 278 -4.71 11.92 -6.01
N ARG A 279 -5.97 11.69 -6.41
CA ARG A 279 -6.98 10.89 -5.72
C ARG A 279 -8.23 10.81 -6.57
N ILE A 280 -9.06 9.81 -6.28
CA ILE A 280 -10.39 9.64 -6.88
C ILE A 280 -11.44 9.47 -5.79
N ARG A 281 -12.65 10.04 -5.97
CA ARG A 281 -13.74 9.81 -5.01
C ARG A 281 -14.20 8.37 -5.10
N TRP A 282 -14.55 7.77 -3.96
CA TRP A 282 -15.08 6.39 -3.91
C TRP A 282 -16.18 6.14 -4.95
N LYS A 283 -17.17 7.04 -5.03
CA LYS A 283 -18.29 6.92 -5.96
C LYS A 283 -17.88 6.93 -7.44
N ASP A 284 -16.85 7.70 -7.78
CA ASP A 284 -16.38 7.86 -9.16
C ASP A 284 -15.51 6.65 -9.53
N TRP A 285 -14.72 6.14 -8.59
CA TRP A 285 -14.00 4.88 -8.74
C TRP A 285 -14.95 3.69 -8.92
N VAL A 286 -16.01 3.57 -8.09
CA VAL A 286 -17.04 2.53 -8.23
C VAL A 286 -17.68 2.57 -9.62
N ALA A 287 -18.03 3.76 -10.12
CA ALA A 287 -18.58 3.94 -11.46
C ALA A 287 -17.58 3.53 -12.55
N GLN A 288 -16.30 3.91 -12.40
CA GLN A 288 -15.22 3.53 -13.31
C GLN A 288 -15.02 2.00 -13.39
N GLN A 289 -15.21 1.29 -12.27
CA GLN A 289 -15.12 -0.17 -12.23
C GLN A 289 -16.39 -0.86 -12.80
N GLY A 290 -17.42 -0.11 -13.20
CA GLY A 290 -18.69 -0.66 -13.67
C GLY A 290 -19.48 -1.37 -12.56
N LEU A 291 -19.28 -0.97 -11.30
CA LEU A 291 -19.89 -1.62 -10.14
C LEU A 291 -21.19 -0.92 -9.74
N GLU A 292 -22.22 -1.68 -9.41
CA GLU A 292 -23.43 -1.14 -8.79
C GLU A 292 -23.27 -1.07 -7.28
N ALA A 293 -23.56 0.09 -6.69
CA ALA A 293 -23.62 0.23 -5.24
C ALA A 293 -24.79 -0.60 -4.70
N LYS A 294 -24.53 -1.61 -3.86
CA LYS A 294 -25.61 -2.28 -3.13
C LYS A 294 -26.30 -1.25 -2.24
N LYS A 295 -27.59 -1.01 -2.47
CA LYS A 295 -28.44 -0.32 -1.51
C LYS A 295 -28.45 -1.15 -0.23
N LEU A 296 -27.99 -0.57 0.89
CA LEU A 296 -28.18 -1.16 2.20
C LEU A 296 -29.68 -1.45 2.37
N GLN A 297 -30.05 -2.72 2.52
CA GLN A 297 -31.43 -3.06 2.87
C GLN A 297 -31.72 -2.42 4.24
N PRO A 298 -32.81 -1.66 4.39
CA PRO A 298 -33.19 -1.11 5.67
C PRO A 298 -33.37 -2.27 6.65
N LYS A 299 -32.82 -2.13 7.86
CA LYS A 299 -33.07 -3.08 8.96
C LYS A 299 -34.59 -3.22 9.07
N VAL A 300 -35.08 -4.44 8.88
CA VAL A 300 -36.46 -4.79 9.22
C VAL A 300 -36.59 -4.46 10.71
N ALA A 301 -37.38 -3.44 11.02
CA ALA A 301 -37.77 -3.16 12.38
C ALA A 301 -38.60 -4.37 12.83
N CYS A 302 -38.07 -5.15 13.76
CA CYS A 302 -38.90 -6.08 14.52
C CYS A 302 -39.85 -5.23 15.37
N SER A 303 -41.12 -5.24 14.96
CA SER A 303 -42.29 -4.89 15.77
C SER A 303 -42.49 -5.92 16.88
#